data_AF-A0A7K7VVV1-F1
#
_entry.id   AF-A0A7K7VVV1-F1
#
_cell.length_a   1.000
_cell.length_b   1.000
_cell.length_c   1.000
_cell.angle_alpha   90.00
_cell.angle_beta   90.00
_cell.angle_gamma   90.00
#
_symmetry.space_group_name_H-M   'P 1'
#
loop_
_entity.id
_entity.type
_entity.pdbx_description
1 polymer ?
#
loop_
_entity_poly.entity_id
_entity_poly.type
_entity_poly.pdbx_seq_one_letter_code
_entity_poly.pdbx_strand_id
1 'polypeptide(L)'
;CLYVFPCQWNYRPDHCMYGSNCRGAEEEGVSILHGNRGVYHDDKQPTFKALYEVIRDFPFEDNLFQSLYYPLQSRFLDTVHTLCGRIPQVFLKQIEKTMKKVYENRVIVYLGAN
;
A
#
# COMPACT_ATOMS: atom_id res chain seq x y z
N CYS A 1 28.82 -10.31 0.77
CA CYS A 1 27.54 -10.86 1.29
C CYS A 1 26.37 -10.25 0.53
N LEU A 2 25.33 -11.04 0.25
CA LEU A 2 24.06 -10.57 -0.30
C LEU A 2 23.09 -10.32 0.86
N TYR A 3 22.47 -9.14 0.93
CA TYR A 3 21.39 -8.86 1.87
C TYR A 3 20.05 -9.29 1.24
N VAL A 4 19.33 -10.20 1.92
CA VAL A 4 18.04 -10.69 1.44
C VAL A 4 16.93 -9.83 2.05
N PHE A 5 16.20 -9.13 1.19
CA PHE A 5 15.04 -8.34 1.63
C PHE A 5 13.86 -9.25 2.02
N PRO A 6 13.17 -8.96 3.13
CA PRO A 6 11.92 -9.63 3.49
C PRO A 6 10.81 -9.44 2.44
N CYS A 7 9.83 -10.36 2.38
CA CYS A 7 8.83 -10.40 1.30
C CYS A 7 7.97 -9.13 1.16
N GLN A 8 7.75 -8.38 2.25
CA GLN A 8 7.01 -7.10 2.21
C GLN A 8 7.75 -5.98 1.46
N TRP A 9 9.05 -6.14 1.21
CA TRP A 9 9.89 -5.23 0.42
C TRP A 9 9.99 -5.63 -1.06
N ASN A 10 9.26 -6.67 -1.49
CA ASN A 10 9.16 -7.07 -2.90
C ASN A 10 7.82 -7.79 -3.12
N TYR A 11 6.72 -7.17 -2.69
CA TYR A 11 5.42 -7.83 -2.67
C TYR A 11 4.83 -7.92 -4.09
N ARG A 12 4.55 -9.14 -4.54
CA ARG A 12 4.08 -9.48 -5.89
C ARG A 12 2.69 -10.11 -5.85
N PRO A 13 1.99 -10.21 -6.99
CA PRO A 13 0.70 -10.89 -7.06
C PRO A 13 0.71 -12.31 -6.51
N ASP A 14 1.80 -13.04 -6.73
CA ASP A 14 1.99 -14.41 -6.24
C ASP A 14 1.86 -14.53 -4.71
N HIS A 15 1.99 -13.42 -3.97
CA HIS A 15 1.85 -13.41 -2.52
C HIS A 15 0.41 -13.38 -2.01
N CYS A 16 -0.57 -13.15 -2.89
CA CYS A 16 -1.99 -13.11 -2.52
C CYS A 16 -2.92 -13.82 -3.49
N MET A 17 -2.53 -14.00 -4.76
CA MET A 17 -3.41 -14.55 -5.80
C MET A 17 -3.79 -16.03 -5.59
N TYR A 18 -3.04 -16.75 -4.75
CA TYR A 18 -3.30 -18.14 -4.36
C TYR A 18 -3.55 -18.29 -2.85
N GLY A 19 -3.80 -17.18 -2.16
CA GLY A 19 -3.79 -17.08 -0.71
C GLY A 19 -2.58 -16.31 -0.19
N SER A 20 -2.70 -15.75 1.01
CA SER A 20 -1.64 -14.96 1.63
C SER A 20 -0.47 -15.85 2.06
N ASN A 21 0.74 -15.59 1.55
CA ASN A 21 1.94 -16.37 1.87
C ASN A 21 3.13 -15.50 2.34
N CYS A 22 2.90 -14.23 2.64
CA CYS A 22 3.93 -13.30 3.10
C CYS A 22 3.60 -12.78 4.51
N ARG A 23 4.08 -13.49 5.53
CA ARG A 23 3.89 -13.12 6.95
C ARG A 23 4.39 -11.71 7.27
N GLY A 24 5.53 -11.31 6.70
CA GLY A 24 6.06 -9.96 6.89
C GLY A 24 5.11 -8.86 6.41
N ALA A 25 4.32 -9.11 5.36
CA ALA A 25 3.33 -8.13 4.90
C ALA A 25 2.04 -8.17 5.75
N GLU A 26 1.67 -9.32 6.31
CA GLU A 26 0.57 -9.41 7.27
C GLU A 26 0.87 -8.66 8.57
N GLU A 27 2.10 -8.79 9.08
CA GLU A 27 2.56 -8.15 10.31
C GLU A 27 2.86 -6.67 10.08
N GLU A 28 3.66 -6.35 9.07
CA GLU A 28 4.20 -5.00 8.87
C GLU A 28 3.45 -4.15 7.85
N GLY A 29 2.77 -4.78 6.89
CA GLY A 29 2.22 -4.14 5.70
C GLY A 29 3.21 -4.16 4.53
N VAL A 30 2.70 -4.05 3.31
CA VAL A 30 3.52 -3.96 2.09
C VAL A 30 4.30 -2.66 2.09
N SER A 31 5.64 -2.75 2.06
CA SER A 31 6.53 -1.60 1.96
C SER A 31 6.88 -1.25 0.51
N ILE A 32 7.02 -2.25 -0.34
CA ILE A 32 7.21 -2.07 -1.78
C ILE A 32 6.27 -3.03 -2.51
N LEU A 33 5.35 -2.46 -3.29
CA LEU A 33 4.54 -3.21 -4.23
C LEU A 33 5.31 -3.34 -5.56
N HIS A 34 5.56 -4.57 -5.98
CA HIS A 34 6.32 -4.88 -7.19
C HIS A 34 5.38 -5.15 -8.36
N GLY A 35 5.48 -4.34 -9.41
CA GLY A 35 4.64 -4.45 -10.60
C GLY A 35 5.26 -5.28 -11.71
N ASN A 36 5.15 -6.60 -11.65
CA ASN A 36 5.64 -7.47 -12.72
C ASN A 36 4.60 -7.62 -13.85
N ARG A 37 5.07 -7.82 -15.09
CA ARG A 37 4.24 -8.23 -16.24
C ARG A 37 3.03 -7.31 -16.54
N GLY A 38 3.15 -6.01 -16.27
CA GLY A 38 2.09 -5.05 -16.58
C GLY A 38 0.91 -5.05 -15.60
N VAL A 39 1.07 -5.65 -14.41
CA VAL A 39 0.00 -5.80 -13.40
C VAL A 39 -0.68 -4.49 -12.95
N TYR A 40 -0.03 -3.34 -13.15
CA TYR A 40 -0.61 -2.03 -12.86
C TYR A 40 -1.52 -1.49 -13.98
N HIS A 41 -1.52 -2.14 -15.14
CA HIS A 41 -2.17 -1.65 -16.34
C HIS A 41 -3.19 -2.64 -16.91
N ASP A 42 -3.08 -3.93 -16.58
CA ASP A 42 -4.08 -4.94 -16.92
C ASP A 42 -5.12 -5.15 -15.80
N ASP A 43 -6.17 -5.91 -16.11
CA ASP A 43 -7.26 -6.20 -15.17
C ASP A 43 -7.10 -7.55 -14.47
N LYS A 44 -5.92 -8.18 -14.54
CA LYS A 44 -5.70 -9.52 -13.95
C LYS A 44 -5.54 -9.46 -12.43
N GLN A 45 -5.08 -8.32 -11.90
CA GLN A 45 -4.91 -8.09 -10.46
C GLN A 45 -5.43 -6.71 -10.08
N PRO A 46 -6.77 -6.55 -9.97
CA PRO A 46 -7.40 -5.25 -9.80
C PRO A 46 -6.95 -4.52 -8.53
N THR A 47 -6.56 -5.21 -7.46
CA THR A 47 -6.01 -4.60 -6.24
C THR A 47 -4.70 -3.85 -6.49
N PHE A 48 -3.82 -4.39 -7.35
CA PHE A 48 -2.53 -3.76 -7.68
C PHE A 48 -2.75 -2.53 -8.55
N LYS A 49 -3.63 -2.64 -9.56
CA LYS A 49 -4.02 -1.54 -10.42
C LYS A 49 -4.70 -0.42 -9.63
N ALA A 50 -5.65 -0.74 -8.74
CA ALA A 50 -6.31 0.22 -7.87
C ALA A 50 -5.32 1.04 -7.03
N LEU A 51 -4.34 0.37 -6.40
CA LEU A 51 -3.32 1.08 -5.63
C LEU A 51 -2.45 1.98 -6.52
N TYR A 52 -2.02 1.49 -7.68
CA TYR A 52 -1.25 2.27 -8.63
C TYR A 52 -2.00 3.51 -9.12
N GLU A 53 -3.27 3.37 -9.51
CA GLU A 53 -4.07 4.48 -10.03
C GLU A 53 -4.28 5.58 -8.98
N VAL A 54 -4.59 5.20 -7.73
CA VAL A 54 -4.75 6.18 -6.65
C VAL A 54 -3.44 6.92 -6.35
N ILE A 55 -2.29 6.22 -6.35
CA ILE A 55 -0.99 6.86 -6.13
C ILE A 55 -0.60 7.75 -7.32
N ARG A 56 -0.86 7.30 -8.56
CA ARG A 56 -0.59 8.07 -9.79
C ARG A 56 -1.38 9.37 -9.80
N ASP A 57 -2.64 9.32 -9.37
CA ASP A 57 -3.57 10.45 -9.41
C ASP A 57 -3.48 11.33 -8.15
N PHE A 58 -2.70 10.92 -7.14
CA PHE A 58 -2.48 11.69 -5.91
C PHE A 58 -1.72 12.99 -6.21
N PRO A 59 -2.32 14.18 -5.97
CA PRO A 59 -1.63 15.44 -6.16
C PRO A 59 -0.54 15.62 -5.09
N PHE A 60 0.62 16.11 -5.50
CA PHE A 60 1.72 16.36 -4.58
C PHE A 60 1.31 17.39 -3.51
N GLU A 61 1.77 17.17 -2.27
CA GLU A 61 1.46 18.00 -1.08
C GLU A 61 0.00 18.04 -0.62
N ASP A 62 -0.91 17.33 -1.29
CA ASP A 62 -2.30 17.28 -0.89
C ASP A 62 -2.52 16.46 0.40
N ASN A 63 -3.73 16.54 0.95
CA ASN A 63 -4.10 15.85 2.16
C ASN A 63 -4.04 14.32 1.98
N LEU A 64 -3.11 13.67 2.71
CA LEU A 64 -2.90 12.22 2.62
C LEU A 64 -4.14 11.39 2.99
N PHE A 65 -5.05 11.89 3.82
CA PHE A 65 -6.27 11.16 4.15
C PHE A 65 -7.29 11.25 3.02
N GLN A 66 -7.60 12.48 2.59
CA GLN A 66 -8.64 12.75 1.60
C GLN A 66 -8.25 12.30 0.19
N SER A 67 -6.99 12.50 -0.21
CA SER A 67 -6.55 12.35 -1.60
C SER A 67 -5.79 11.06 -1.86
N LEU A 68 -5.40 10.31 -0.81
CA LEU A 68 -4.72 9.01 -0.94
C LEU A 68 -5.44 7.90 -0.16
N TYR A 69 -5.55 8.01 1.16
CA TYR A 69 -5.98 6.91 2.01
C TYR A 69 -7.46 6.51 1.83
N TYR A 70 -8.40 7.46 1.90
CA TYR A 70 -9.82 7.16 1.68
C TYR A 70 -10.12 6.69 0.25
N PRO A 71 -9.52 7.29 -0.80
CA PRO A 71 -9.61 6.74 -2.15
C PRO A 71 -9.12 5.30 -2.26
N LEU A 72 -7.98 4.94 -1.62
CA LEU A 72 -7.50 3.56 -1.58
C LEU A 72 -8.51 2.61 -0.93
N GLN A 73 -9.04 2.99 0.24
CA GLN A 73 -10.05 2.18 0.93
C GLN A 73 -11.28 1.95 0.05
N SER A 74 -11.79 3.00 -0.60
CA SER A 74 -12.94 2.91 -1.50
C SER A 74 -12.65 2.01 -2.70
N ARG A 75 -11.52 2.20 -3.39
CA ARG A 75 -11.15 1.39 -4.56
C ARG A 75 -10.94 -0.08 -4.21
N PHE A 76 -10.44 -0.40 -3.02
CA PHE A 76 -10.28 -1.79 -2.61
C PHE A 76 -11.60 -2.53 -2.42
N LEU A 77 -12.70 -1.84 -2.09
CA LEU A 77 -14.03 -2.46 -2.02
C LEU A 77 -14.46 -3.07 -3.37
N ASP A 78 -14.03 -2.48 -4.48
CA ASP A 78 -14.33 -2.98 -5.83
C ASP A 78 -13.56 -4.27 -6.16
N THR A 79 -12.53 -4.62 -5.37
CA THR A 79 -11.59 -5.72 -5.66
C THR A 79 -11.82 -6.99 -4.83
N VAL A 80 -12.77 -6.96 -3.89
CA VAL A 80 -13.04 -8.03 -2.89
C VAL A 80 -13.46 -9.39 -3.50
N HIS A 81 -13.82 -9.39 -4.78
CA HIS A 81 -14.10 -10.61 -5.54
C HIS A 81 -12.83 -11.44 -5.81
N THR A 82 -11.63 -10.86 -5.65
CA THR A 82 -10.33 -11.55 -5.77
C THR A 82 -9.73 -11.92 -4.41
N LEU A 83 -8.81 -12.89 -4.35
CA LEU A 83 -8.12 -13.23 -3.10
C LEU A 83 -7.27 -12.08 -2.56
N CYS A 84 -6.58 -11.34 -3.43
CA CYS A 84 -5.82 -10.15 -3.03
C CYS A 84 -6.74 -9.06 -2.45
N GLY A 85 -7.89 -8.81 -3.07
CA GLY A 85 -8.84 -7.80 -2.60
C GLY A 85 -9.57 -8.17 -1.30
N ARG A 86 -9.48 -9.42 -0.83
CA ARG A 86 -9.98 -9.85 0.48
C ARG A 86 -9.03 -9.57 1.63
N ILE A 87 -7.81 -9.13 1.34
CA ILE A 87 -6.80 -8.76 2.34
C ILE A 87 -6.33 -7.30 2.22
N PRO A 88 -7.23 -6.31 2.08
CA PRO A 88 -6.85 -4.91 1.84
C PRO A 88 -5.96 -4.33 2.96
N GLN A 89 -6.08 -4.85 4.19
CA GLN A 89 -5.27 -4.45 5.33
C GLN A 89 -3.76 -4.61 5.10
N VAL A 90 -3.35 -5.59 4.30
CA VAL A 90 -1.93 -5.83 4.00
C VAL A 90 -1.34 -4.69 3.18
N PHE A 91 -2.15 -4.08 2.30
CA PHE A 91 -1.75 -2.94 1.47
C PHE A 91 -1.83 -1.60 2.22
N LEU A 92 -2.79 -1.46 3.14
CA LEU A 92 -3.02 -0.19 3.86
C LEU A 92 -2.10 0.01 5.07
N LYS A 93 -1.72 -1.07 5.77
CA LYS A 93 -1.03 -0.98 7.07
C LYS A 93 0.26 -0.14 7.04
N GLN A 94 1.11 -0.31 6.03
CA GLN A 94 2.36 0.46 5.94
C GLN A 94 2.11 1.92 5.54
N ILE A 95 1.06 2.18 4.76
CA ILE A 95 0.62 3.53 4.40
C ILE A 95 0.15 4.25 5.67
N GLU A 96 -0.70 3.62 6.48
CA GLU A 96 -1.15 4.16 7.77
C GLU A 96 0.02 4.48 8.72
N LYS A 97 0.97 3.55 8.88
CA LYS A 97 2.19 3.75 9.67
C LYS A 97 2.98 4.97 9.17
N THR A 98 3.12 5.10 7.86
CA THR A 98 3.86 6.21 7.24
C THR A 98 3.14 7.54 7.45
N MET A 99 1.83 7.58 7.24
CA MET A 99 1.00 8.77 7.46
C MET A 99 1.06 9.22 8.92
N LYS A 100 0.96 8.29 9.87
CA LYS A 100 1.11 8.57 11.30
C LYS A 100 2.46 9.22 11.60
N LYS A 101 3.56 8.63 11.10
CA LYS A 101 4.91 9.17 11.27
C LYS A 101 5.09 10.56 10.66
N VAL A 102 4.54 10.80 9.47
CA VAL A 102 4.57 12.13 8.82
C VAL A 102 3.83 13.17 9.68
N TYR A 103 2.67 12.82 10.21
CA TYR A 103 1.89 13.70 11.05
C TYR A 103 2.59 14.00 12.38
N GLU A 104 3.12 12.98 13.06
CA GLU A 104 3.90 13.13 14.29
C GLU A 104 5.11 14.04 14.08
N ASN A 105 5.87 13.85 12.99
CA ASN A 105 7.01 14.70 12.66
C ASN A 105 6.60 16.16 12.42
N ARG A 106 5.49 16.40 11.72
CA ARG A 106 4.98 17.77 11.51
C ARG A 106 4.60 18.40 12.85
N VAL A 107 3.84 17.72 13.69
CA VAL A 107 3.41 18.23 14.99
C VAL A 107 4.60 18.51 15.92
N ILE A 108 5.57 17.61 16.01
CA ILE A 108 6.77 17.80 16.85
C ILE A 108 7.59 19.02 16.38
N VAL A 109 7.73 19.22 15.07
CA VAL A 109 8.41 20.41 14.53
C VAL A 109 7.66 21.70 14.90
N TYR A 110 6.33 21.70 14.84
CA TYR A 110 5.53 22.87 15.21
C TYR A 110 5.52 23.15 16.73
N LEU A 111 5.64 22.14 17.58
CA LEU A 111 5.71 22.31 19.04
C LEU A 111 7.11 22.68 19.55
N GLY A 112 8.17 22.29 18.84
CA GLY A 112 9.56 22.61 19.19
C GLY A 112 10.05 23.97 18.68
N ALA A 113 9.24 24.69 17.90
CA ALA A 113 9.53 26.02 17.37
C ALA A 113 8.93 27.18 18.21
N ASN A 114 8.33 26.86 19.37
CA ASN A 114 7.80 27.82 20.36
C ASN A 114 8.69 27.88 21.60
#